data_AF-A0A8B8XHZ0-F1
#
_entry.id   AF-A0A8B8XHZ0-F1
#
_cell.length_a   1.000
_cell.length_b   1.000
_cell.length_c   1.000
_cell.angle_alpha   90.00
_cell.angle_beta   90.00
_cell.angle_gamma   90.00
#
_symmetry.space_group_name_H-M   'P 1'
#
loop_
_entity.id
_entity.type
_entity.pdbx_description
1 polymer ?
#
loop_
_entity_poly.entity_id
_entity_poly.type
_entity_poly.pdbx_seq_one_letter_code
_entity_poly.pdbx_strand_id
1 'polypeptide(L)'
;MAARMVRIGLRELRRPPLLLLLLLLGPWPAAGHGGKYSREKNEPEPSSKRETGGEFRMEKLNQLWEKAQRLDLPPLKLSELHADLKIQERDEFKWKKLKAEGLDEDGEKEAKLARSLNVILAKYGLDGRKDARAVSSNLISHGPADHSLEDPRLEKLWHKAKTSGKFSSEELDKLWRELQHHKEKVQEYNVLLETLSRTEEIHENVISPVDVSRAKEDALQAGHAELKDKLRDISQGFDRLRRVSLQGYGDQAGFEEPRVLDLWDMAQSANFTEKELEAFREELKHFEAKIEKHNHYQKQLEISHQKLKHVESFGDQEHVSRNKERYAMLEEKTKELGYKVKKHLQDLSSRISRARHNEL
;
A
#
# COMPACT_ATOMS: atom_id res chain seq x y z
N MET A 1 -10.29 38.83 -77.93
CA MET A 1 -9.69 39.19 -79.22
C MET A 1 -9.43 37.92 -80.01
N ALA A 2 -9.82 37.91 -81.29
CA ALA A 2 -9.44 37.02 -82.41
C ALA A 2 -9.19 35.51 -82.12
N ALA A 3 -10.03 34.58 -82.56
CA ALA A 3 -10.31 34.12 -83.94
C ALA A 3 -9.24 33.18 -84.55
N ARG A 4 -9.73 32.03 -85.07
CA ARG A 4 -9.20 31.23 -86.22
C ARG A 4 -7.86 30.51 -85.98
N MET A 5 -7.48 29.39 -86.58
CA MET A 5 -7.91 28.50 -87.68
C MET A 5 -7.10 27.19 -87.46
N VAL A 6 -7.65 25.98 -87.54
CA VAL A 6 -7.72 25.07 -88.72
C VAL A 6 -6.35 24.74 -89.39
N ARG A 7 -6.16 23.42 -89.61
CA ARG A 7 -5.32 22.67 -90.60
C ARG A 7 -4.16 21.90 -89.97
N ILE A 8 -4.24 20.57 -89.88
CA ILE A 8 -3.90 19.54 -90.90
C ILE A 8 -2.44 19.66 -91.35
N GLY A 9 -1.65 18.63 -91.02
CA GLY A 9 -0.28 18.43 -91.53
C GLY A 9 0.16 16.98 -91.37
N LEU A 10 0.03 16.22 -92.46
CA LEU A 10 0.60 14.89 -92.68
C LEU A 10 2.14 14.92 -92.70
N ARG A 11 2.78 13.86 -92.17
CA ARG A 11 3.86 13.08 -92.81
C ARG A 11 4.40 12.06 -91.78
N GLU A 12 4.14 10.77 -91.99
CA GLU A 12 5.01 9.85 -92.74
C GLU A 12 6.37 9.63 -92.04
N LEU A 13 6.61 8.43 -91.50
CA LEU A 13 7.36 7.39 -92.21
C LEU A 13 7.63 6.16 -91.30
N ARG A 14 7.34 4.97 -91.85
CA ARG A 14 8.22 3.79 -91.88
C ARG A 14 8.13 2.70 -90.78
N ARG A 15 7.30 1.68 -91.12
CA ARG A 15 7.60 0.22 -91.24
C ARG A 15 7.74 -0.68 -89.97
N PRO A 16 7.46 -2.01 -90.09
CA PRO A 16 6.29 -2.69 -90.62
C PRO A 16 5.92 -3.91 -89.67
N PRO A 17 5.22 -5.00 -90.08
CA PRO A 17 3.92 -5.37 -89.47
C PRO A 17 3.88 -6.85 -88.99
N LEU A 18 2.66 -7.37 -88.81
CA LEU A 18 2.25 -8.79 -88.77
C LEU A 18 2.41 -9.44 -87.39
N LEU A 19 1.41 -10.06 -86.75
CA LEU A 19 0.14 -10.64 -87.19
C LEU A 19 -0.67 -10.96 -85.92
N LEU A 20 -1.99 -10.77 -86.01
CA LEU A 20 -3.06 -11.65 -85.48
C LEU A 20 -2.99 -12.08 -83.99
N LEU A 21 -4.02 -11.96 -83.16
CA LEU A 21 -5.44 -12.11 -83.43
C LEU A 21 -6.18 -11.67 -82.14
N LEU A 22 -7.23 -10.88 -82.33
CA LEU A 22 -8.33 -10.64 -81.39
C LEU A 22 -8.96 -11.96 -80.91
N LEU A 23 -9.86 -11.84 -79.90
CA LEU A 23 -10.95 -12.75 -79.50
C LEU A 23 -10.68 -13.44 -78.15
N LEU A 24 -11.47 -13.32 -77.06
CA LEU A 24 -12.89 -12.98 -76.86
C LEU A 24 -13.18 -12.77 -75.34
N LEU A 25 -14.07 -11.82 -75.01
CA LEU A 25 -15.05 -11.74 -73.88
C LEU A 25 -14.51 -11.81 -72.43
N GLY A 26 -14.66 -10.81 -71.53
CA GLY A 26 -15.80 -9.93 -71.15
C GLY A 26 -16.36 -10.38 -69.76
N PRO A 27 -17.09 -9.59 -68.91
CA PRO A 27 -17.43 -8.15 -68.90
C PRO A 27 -17.15 -7.40 -67.55
N TRP A 28 -17.46 -6.09 -67.55
CA TRP A 28 -17.38 -5.09 -66.46
C TRP A 28 -18.41 -5.26 -65.30
N PRO A 29 -18.26 -4.53 -64.18
CA PRO A 29 -18.90 -4.80 -62.89
C PRO A 29 -20.29 -4.18 -62.72
N ALA A 30 -21.08 -4.72 -61.79
CA ALA A 30 -22.26 -4.06 -61.23
C ALA A 30 -22.23 -4.17 -59.69
N ALA A 31 -22.23 -3.01 -59.03
CA ALA A 31 -22.63 -2.83 -57.63
C ALA A 31 -24.16 -3.03 -57.52
N GLY A 32 -24.76 -3.52 -56.43
CA GLY A 32 -24.27 -3.93 -55.12
C GLY A 32 -25.47 -4.30 -54.23
N HIS A 33 -25.20 -4.31 -52.93
CA HIS A 33 -26.09 -4.45 -51.75
C HIS A 33 -26.39 -5.86 -51.23
N GLY A 34 -25.89 -6.10 -50.00
CA GLY A 34 -26.74 -6.59 -48.92
C GLY A 34 -26.52 -8.02 -48.47
N GLY A 35 -25.42 -8.29 -47.76
CA GLY A 35 -25.22 -9.53 -47.03
C GLY A 35 -24.41 -9.29 -45.77
N LYS A 36 -25.09 -8.93 -44.68
CA LYS A 36 -24.55 -8.94 -43.31
C LYS A 36 -23.95 -10.35 -43.08
N TYR A 37 -22.84 -10.46 -42.34
CA TYR A 37 -22.00 -11.66 -42.15
C TYR A 37 -20.84 -11.82 -43.15
N SER A 38 -19.85 -10.91 -43.09
CA SER A 38 -18.53 -11.17 -43.67
C SER A 38 -17.84 -12.31 -42.92
N ARG A 39 -17.49 -13.36 -43.66
CA ARG A 39 -16.74 -14.56 -43.22
C ARG A 39 -15.40 -14.23 -42.53
N GLU A 40 -14.87 -13.03 -42.77
CA GLU A 40 -13.61 -12.51 -42.20
C GLU A 40 -13.64 -12.24 -40.69
N LYS A 41 -14.82 -12.16 -40.04
CA LYS A 41 -14.90 -11.97 -38.58
C LYS A 41 -15.02 -13.27 -37.76
N ASN A 42 -15.16 -14.42 -38.43
CA ASN A 42 -15.31 -15.72 -37.77
C ASN A 42 -14.10 -16.66 -37.99
N GLU A 43 -12.97 -16.14 -38.47
CA GLU A 43 -11.72 -16.87 -38.35
C GLU A 43 -11.09 -16.50 -37.01
N PRO A 44 -10.91 -17.46 -36.07
CA PRO A 44 -10.14 -17.18 -34.88
C PRO A 44 -8.74 -16.81 -35.34
N GLU A 45 -8.26 -15.63 -34.95
CA GLU A 45 -6.86 -15.28 -35.17
C GLU A 45 -6.00 -16.45 -34.69
N PRO A 46 -5.06 -16.96 -35.51
CA PRO A 46 -4.17 -17.99 -35.05
C PRO A 46 -3.42 -17.41 -33.87
N SER A 47 -3.73 -17.92 -32.68
CA SER A 47 -2.99 -17.67 -31.45
C SER A 47 -1.53 -17.67 -31.82
N SER A 48 -0.88 -16.51 -31.72
CA SER A 48 0.53 -16.37 -32.02
C SER A 48 1.23 -17.52 -31.34
N LYS A 49 1.81 -18.40 -32.16
CA LYS A 49 2.57 -19.54 -31.70
C LYS A 49 3.51 -18.99 -30.64
N ARG A 50 3.33 -19.40 -29.37
CA ARG A 50 4.45 -19.41 -28.44
C ARG A 50 5.53 -20.16 -29.20
N GLU A 51 6.59 -19.45 -29.61
CA GLU A 51 7.80 -20.07 -30.11
C GLU A 51 8.34 -20.92 -28.97
N THR A 52 7.83 -22.15 -28.90
CA THR A 52 8.22 -23.18 -27.95
C THR A 52 9.46 -23.86 -28.51
N GLY A 53 10.47 -23.04 -28.74
CA GLY A 53 11.84 -23.46 -28.97
C GLY A 53 12.69 -22.64 -28.02
N GLY A 54 12.73 -23.04 -26.74
CA GLY A 54 13.65 -22.42 -25.79
C GLY A 54 15.05 -22.43 -26.39
N GLU A 55 15.63 -21.25 -26.60
CA GLU A 55 16.92 -21.08 -27.28
C GLU A 55 18.06 -21.84 -26.54
N PHE A 56 17.84 -22.12 -25.26
CA PHE A 56 18.68 -22.96 -24.41
C PHE A 56 17.93 -24.23 -23.99
N ARG A 57 18.69 -25.33 -23.81
CA ARG A 57 18.18 -26.60 -23.27
C ARG A 57 17.91 -26.52 -21.76
N MET A 58 18.40 -25.48 -21.09
CA MET A 58 18.18 -25.21 -19.67
C MET A 58 17.10 -24.16 -19.44
N GLU A 59 16.09 -24.51 -18.66
CA GLU A 59 14.97 -23.61 -18.33
C GLU A 59 15.41 -22.33 -17.61
N LYS A 60 16.39 -22.41 -16.70
CA LYS A 60 16.92 -21.22 -16.02
C LYS A 60 17.60 -20.23 -16.98
N LEU A 61 18.23 -20.70 -18.06
CA LEU A 61 18.85 -19.84 -19.07
C LEU A 61 17.77 -19.24 -19.98
N ASN A 62 16.73 -20.00 -20.31
CA ASN A 62 15.56 -19.48 -21.02
C ASN A 62 14.85 -18.38 -20.23
N GLN A 63 14.66 -18.56 -18.92
CA GLN A 63 14.05 -17.52 -18.07
C GLN A 63 14.91 -16.25 -18.01
N LEU A 64 16.23 -16.39 -17.96
CA LEU A 64 17.15 -15.23 -18.00
C LEU A 64 17.15 -14.55 -19.36
N TRP A 65 17.12 -15.33 -20.43
CA TRP A 65 17.05 -14.84 -21.79
C TRP A 65 15.74 -14.10 -22.07
N GLU A 66 14.60 -14.66 -21.69
CA GLU A 66 13.31 -13.98 -21.77
C GLU A 66 13.28 -12.70 -20.92
N LYS A 67 13.86 -12.72 -19.71
CA LYS A 67 13.97 -11.52 -18.88
C LYS A 67 14.82 -10.44 -19.57
N ALA A 68 15.92 -10.82 -20.21
CA ALA A 68 16.77 -9.91 -20.94
C ALA A 68 16.08 -9.33 -22.20
N GLN A 69 15.30 -10.16 -22.91
CA GLN A 69 14.47 -9.71 -24.03
C GLN A 69 13.38 -8.73 -23.56
N ARG A 70 12.71 -9.01 -22.43
CA ARG A 70 11.70 -8.11 -21.85
C ARG A 70 12.25 -6.78 -21.35
N LEU A 71 13.54 -6.72 -21.05
CA LEU A 71 14.23 -5.52 -20.59
C LEU A 71 14.76 -4.65 -21.74
N ASP A 72 14.51 -5.02 -23.00
CA ASP A 72 14.92 -4.30 -24.21
C ASP A 72 16.38 -3.85 -24.17
N LEU A 73 17.29 -4.76 -23.79
CA LEU A 73 18.72 -4.45 -23.75
C LEU A 73 19.25 -4.04 -25.14
N PRO A 74 20.24 -3.11 -25.23
CA PRO A 74 20.83 -2.71 -26.50
C PRO A 74 21.25 -3.94 -27.34
N PRO A 75 21.02 -3.95 -28.67
CA PRO A 75 21.26 -5.14 -29.51
C PRO A 75 22.69 -5.71 -29.41
N LEU A 76 23.67 -4.85 -29.16
CA LEU A 76 25.07 -5.24 -28.93
C LEU A 76 25.28 -5.97 -27.59
N LYS A 77 24.57 -5.56 -26.53
CA LYS A 77 24.64 -6.21 -25.22
C LYS A 77 23.82 -7.50 -25.20
N LEU A 78 22.73 -7.57 -25.95
CA LEU A 78 21.90 -8.76 -26.08
C LEU A 78 22.64 -9.89 -26.81
N SER A 79 23.39 -9.58 -27.88
CA SER A 79 24.21 -10.58 -28.57
C SER A 79 25.39 -11.06 -27.72
N GLU A 80 26.01 -10.16 -26.95
CA GLU A 80 27.07 -10.50 -25.99
C GLU A 80 26.53 -11.38 -24.85
N LEU A 81 25.38 -11.02 -24.26
CA LEU A 81 24.70 -11.84 -23.25
C LEU A 81 24.33 -13.23 -23.80
N HIS A 82 23.85 -13.31 -25.04
CA HIS A 82 23.54 -14.59 -25.67
C HIS A 82 24.78 -15.48 -25.83
N ALA A 83 25.92 -14.91 -26.20
CA ALA A 83 27.19 -15.64 -26.27
C ALA A 83 27.65 -16.10 -24.88
N ASP A 84 27.56 -15.23 -23.87
CA ASP A 84 27.93 -15.52 -22.48
C ASP A 84 27.03 -16.64 -21.89
N LEU A 85 25.71 -16.59 -22.13
CA LEU A 85 24.76 -17.63 -21.70
C LEU A 85 25.01 -18.97 -22.41
N LYS A 86 25.43 -18.98 -23.68
CA LYS A 86 25.81 -20.22 -24.39
C LYS A 86 27.08 -20.85 -23.83
N ILE A 87 28.06 -20.03 -23.45
CA ILE A 87 29.29 -20.50 -22.81
C ILE A 87 28.95 -21.11 -21.43
N GLN A 88 28.11 -20.42 -20.65
CA GLN A 88 27.61 -20.90 -19.37
C GLN A 88 26.87 -22.23 -19.52
N GLU A 89 25.98 -22.38 -20.52
CA GLU A 89 25.26 -23.63 -20.78
C GLU A 89 26.22 -24.80 -21.04
N ARG A 90 27.21 -24.59 -21.90
CA ARG A 90 28.21 -25.62 -22.23
C ARG A 90 29.00 -26.03 -21.00
N ASP A 91 29.42 -25.08 -20.18
CA ASP A 91 30.25 -25.36 -19.01
C ASP A 91 29.42 -25.99 -17.88
N GLU A 92 28.13 -25.68 -17.78
CA GLU A 92 27.19 -26.40 -16.93
C GLU A 92 26.93 -27.85 -17.39
N PHE A 93 26.82 -28.11 -18.69
CA PHE A 93 26.72 -29.48 -19.21
C PHE A 93 27.98 -30.29 -18.89
N LYS A 94 29.16 -29.69 -19.05
CA LYS A 94 30.44 -30.33 -18.69
C LYS A 94 30.51 -30.62 -17.19
N TRP A 95 30.10 -29.67 -16.35
CA TRP A 95 30.07 -29.88 -14.91
C TRP A 95 29.07 -30.95 -14.51
N LYS A 96 27.86 -30.98 -15.07
CA LYS A 96 26.88 -32.05 -14.82
C LYS A 96 27.44 -33.42 -15.19
N LYS A 97 28.20 -33.52 -16.29
CA LYS A 97 28.90 -34.75 -16.68
C LYS A 97 29.98 -35.13 -15.67
N LEU A 98 30.82 -34.18 -15.26
CA LEU A 98 31.88 -34.39 -14.25
C LEU A 98 31.32 -34.74 -12.86
N LYS A 99 30.18 -34.16 -12.48
CA LYS A 99 29.46 -34.48 -11.24
C LYS A 99 28.86 -35.87 -11.28
N ALA A 100 28.31 -36.30 -12.42
CA ALA A 100 27.84 -37.67 -12.61
C ALA A 100 28.99 -38.70 -12.58
N GLU A 101 30.20 -38.29 -12.99
CA GLU A 101 31.44 -39.09 -12.91
C GLU A 101 32.11 -39.03 -11.52
N GLY A 102 31.59 -38.23 -10.57
CA GLY A 102 32.11 -38.12 -9.20
C GLY A 102 33.44 -37.36 -9.07
N LEU A 103 33.84 -36.59 -10.08
CA LEU A 103 35.16 -35.93 -10.16
C LEU A 103 35.17 -34.47 -9.66
N ASP A 104 34.20 -34.08 -8.84
CA ASP A 104 34.04 -32.73 -8.25
C ASP A 104 33.57 -32.81 -6.79
N GLU A 105 34.36 -33.48 -5.94
CA GLU A 105 34.08 -33.64 -4.50
C GLU A 105 34.21 -32.30 -3.73
N ASP A 106 35.09 -31.40 -4.19
CA ASP A 106 35.36 -30.10 -3.54
C ASP A 106 34.30 -29.03 -3.84
N GLY A 107 33.37 -29.28 -4.77
CA GLY A 107 32.35 -28.31 -5.20
C GLY A 107 32.92 -27.02 -5.84
N GLU A 108 34.22 -26.99 -6.12
CA GLU A 108 34.91 -25.79 -6.59
C GLU A 108 34.43 -25.39 -7.99
N LYS A 109 34.13 -26.36 -8.85
CA LYS A 109 33.61 -26.10 -10.21
C LYS A 109 32.16 -25.64 -10.17
N GLU A 110 31.34 -26.19 -9.27
CA GLU A 110 29.98 -25.70 -9.00
C GLU A 110 30.01 -24.24 -8.51
N ALA A 111 30.88 -23.93 -7.56
CA ALA A 111 31.05 -22.58 -7.04
C ALA A 111 31.62 -21.60 -8.08
N LYS A 112 32.50 -22.06 -8.98
CA LYS A 112 32.99 -21.26 -10.12
C LYS A 112 31.85 -20.94 -11.11
N LEU A 113 31.00 -21.91 -11.42
CA LEU A 113 29.84 -21.73 -12.32
C LEU A 113 28.77 -20.84 -11.72
N ALA A 114 28.49 -20.98 -10.42
CA ALA A 114 27.56 -20.09 -9.72
C ALA A 114 28.09 -18.65 -9.68
N ARG A 115 29.40 -18.48 -9.44
CA ARG A 115 30.05 -17.16 -9.48
C ARG A 115 30.03 -16.56 -10.88
N SER A 116 30.36 -17.33 -11.93
CA SER A 116 30.32 -16.83 -13.31
C SER A 116 28.91 -16.40 -13.71
N LEU A 117 27.89 -17.19 -13.36
CA LEU A 117 26.49 -16.81 -13.59
C LEU A 117 26.15 -15.50 -12.88
N ASN A 118 26.50 -15.36 -11.61
CA ASN A 118 26.25 -14.14 -10.85
C ASN A 118 26.99 -12.93 -11.44
N VAL A 119 28.21 -13.11 -11.94
CA VAL A 119 28.98 -12.05 -12.63
C VAL A 119 28.29 -11.63 -13.93
N ILE A 120 27.78 -12.58 -14.72
CA ILE A 120 26.97 -12.29 -15.92
C ILE A 120 25.70 -11.53 -15.53
N LEU A 121 24.97 -11.99 -14.52
CA LEU A 121 23.77 -11.30 -14.04
C LEU A 121 24.05 -9.87 -13.59
N ALA A 122 25.16 -9.64 -12.88
CA ALA A 122 25.59 -8.32 -12.45
C ALA A 122 26.02 -7.43 -13.63
N LYS A 123 26.78 -7.96 -14.60
CA LYS A 123 27.25 -7.25 -15.81
C LYS A 123 26.08 -6.70 -16.63
N TYR A 124 24.97 -7.44 -16.69
CA TYR A 124 23.78 -7.08 -17.46
C TYR A 124 22.62 -6.52 -16.61
N GLY A 125 22.81 -6.32 -15.31
CA GLY A 125 21.78 -5.75 -14.41
C GLY A 125 20.56 -6.64 -14.20
N LEU A 126 20.72 -7.97 -14.36
CA LEU A 126 19.68 -8.99 -14.20
C LEU A 126 19.64 -9.57 -12.76
N ASP A 127 20.44 -9.02 -11.84
CA ASP A 127 20.53 -9.48 -10.45
C ASP A 127 19.36 -8.92 -9.62
N GLY A 128 18.40 -9.78 -9.27
CA GLY A 128 17.17 -9.45 -8.54
C GLY A 128 17.35 -9.17 -7.04
N ARG A 129 18.52 -8.69 -6.59
CA ARG A 129 18.87 -8.45 -5.17
C ARG A 129 18.15 -7.25 -4.51
N LYS A 130 16.87 -7.02 -4.81
CA LYS A 130 16.08 -5.98 -4.14
C LYS A 130 15.20 -6.51 -3.00
N ASP A 131 14.94 -7.82 -2.90
CA ASP A 131 13.87 -8.32 -2.02
C ASP A 131 14.31 -9.26 -0.88
N ALA A 132 15.61 -9.38 -0.58
CA ALA A 132 16.10 -10.18 0.55
C ALA A 132 16.15 -9.38 1.89
N ARG A 133 15.22 -8.44 2.10
CA ARG A 133 15.02 -7.84 3.43
C ARG A 133 14.26 -8.87 4.26
N ALA A 134 14.97 -9.56 5.14
CA ALA A 134 14.38 -10.45 6.12
C ALA A 134 13.35 -9.69 6.96
N VAL A 135 12.07 -9.93 6.69
CA VAL A 135 10.98 -9.54 7.60
C VAL A 135 10.97 -10.62 8.69
N SER A 136 11.87 -10.50 9.67
CA SER A 136 11.78 -11.28 10.90
C SER A 136 10.61 -10.73 11.71
N SER A 137 9.42 -11.29 11.51
CA SER A 137 8.29 -11.06 12.41
C SER A 137 8.65 -11.66 13.77
N ASN A 138 8.97 -10.80 14.74
CA ASN A 138 9.29 -11.18 16.12
C ASN A 138 8.00 -11.56 16.88
N LEU A 139 7.23 -12.53 16.37
CA LEU A 139 6.07 -13.05 17.08
C LEU A 139 6.54 -14.19 18.00
N ILE A 140 6.77 -13.88 19.28
CA ILE A 140 7.02 -14.92 20.28
C ILE A 140 5.67 -15.50 20.69
N SER A 141 5.38 -16.72 20.22
CA SER A 141 4.26 -17.51 20.72
C SER A 141 4.59 -17.98 22.14
N HIS A 142 4.12 -17.23 23.14
CA HIS A 142 4.19 -17.69 24.52
C HIS A 142 3.14 -18.77 24.77
N GLY A 143 3.59 -19.86 25.40
CA GLY A 143 2.78 -21.00 25.82
C GLY A 143 1.70 -20.63 26.85
N PRO A 144 0.94 -21.62 27.34
CA PRO A 144 -0.36 -21.38 27.94
C PRO A 144 -0.25 -20.62 29.25
N ALA A 145 -0.92 -19.47 29.29
CA ALA A 145 -1.63 -18.96 30.46
C ALA A 145 -0.79 -18.70 31.73
N ASP A 146 0.09 -17.70 31.68
CA ASP A 146 0.35 -16.92 32.91
C ASP A 146 -0.77 -15.88 33.08
N HIS A 147 -1.84 -16.30 33.75
CA HIS A 147 -3.01 -15.48 34.09
C HIS A 147 -2.75 -14.53 35.27
N SER A 148 -1.52 -14.43 35.78
CA SER A 148 -1.21 -13.51 36.87
C SER A 148 -0.84 -12.13 36.31
N LEU A 149 -1.48 -11.07 36.81
CA LEU A 149 -1.07 -9.70 36.53
C LEU A 149 0.19 -9.41 37.35
N GLU A 150 1.37 -9.80 36.87
CA GLU A 150 2.67 -9.66 37.59
C GLU A 150 2.97 -8.22 38.08
N ASP A 151 2.32 -7.22 37.49
CA ASP A 151 2.43 -5.80 37.88
C ASP A 151 1.48 -5.41 39.03
N PRO A 152 2.00 -4.94 40.18
CA PRO A 152 1.19 -4.46 41.31
C PRO A 152 0.27 -3.29 40.97
N ARG A 153 0.52 -2.60 39.86
CA ARG A 153 -0.30 -1.48 39.38
C ARG A 153 -1.54 -1.99 38.64
N LEU A 154 -1.41 -3.03 37.82
CA LEU A 154 -2.52 -3.65 37.09
C LEU A 154 -3.43 -4.40 38.07
N GLU A 155 -2.86 -5.12 39.04
CA GLU A 155 -3.63 -5.74 40.12
C GLU A 155 -4.46 -4.72 40.90
N LYS A 156 -3.88 -3.55 41.24
CA LYS A 156 -4.62 -2.48 41.91
C LYS A 156 -5.79 -1.97 41.07
N LEU A 157 -5.63 -1.84 39.75
CA LEU A 157 -6.72 -1.43 38.87
C LEU A 157 -7.81 -2.50 38.78
N TRP A 158 -7.42 -3.77 38.70
CA TRP A 158 -8.35 -4.89 38.71
C TRP A 158 -9.15 -4.98 40.01
N HIS A 159 -8.48 -4.95 41.17
CA HIS A 159 -9.13 -4.99 42.47
C HIS A 159 -10.01 -3.76 42.69
N LYS A 160 -9.61 -2.57 42.23
CA LYS A 160 -10.46 -1.37 42.26
C LYS A 160 -11.70 -1.52 41.40
N ALA A 161 -11.58 -2.07 40.19
CA ALA A 161 -12.73 -2.32 39.33
C ALA A 161 -13.67 -3.36 39.95
N LYS A 162 -13.14 -4.47 40.46
CA LYS A 162 -13.91 -5.53 41.13
C LYS A 162 -14.62 -5.04 42.39
N THR A 163 -13.97 -4.17 43.17
CA THR A 163 -14.52 -3.62 44.42
C THR A 163 -15.49 -2.48 44.17
N SER A 164 -15.39 -1.77 43.04
CA SER A 164 -16.27 -0.62 42.75
C SER A 164 -17.72 -1.05 42.52
N GLY A 165 -17.98 -2.30 42.13
CA GLY A 165 -19.32 -2.84 41.88
C GLY A 165 -20.06 -2.16 40.72
N LYS A 166 -19.38 -1.31 39.94
CA LYS A 166 -19.95 -0.55 38.82
C LYS A 166 -19.88 -1.30 37.48
N PHE A 167 -19.26 -2.47 37.46
CA PHE A 167 -19.01 -3.24 36.26
C PHE A 167 -19.87 -4.50 36.23
N SER A 168 -20.46 -4.78 35.08
CA SER A 168 -21.03 -6.10 34.78
C SER A 168 -19.92 -7.17 34.73
N SER A 169 -20.28 -8.44 34.92
CA SER A 169 -19.33 -9.56 34.76
C SER A 169 -18.68 -9.56 33.38
N GLU A 170 -19.43 -9.23 32.33
CA GLU A 170 -18.91 -9.17 30.95
C GLU A 170 -17.93 -8.00 30.75
N GLU A 171 -18.17 -6.88 31.44
CA GLU A 171 -17.32 -5.69 31.39
C GLU A 171 -16.02 -5.91 32.18
N LEU A 172 -16.09 -6.63 33.30
CA LEU A 172 -14.91 -7.09 34.03
C LEU A 172 -14.07 -8.03 33.16
N ASP A 173 -14.69 -8.96 32.43
CA ASP A 173 -13.96 -9.85 31.52
C ASP A 173 -13.28 -9.07 30.38
N LYS A 174 -13.95 -8.06 29.82
CA LYS A 174 -13.34 -7.14 28.83
C LYS A 174 -12.16 -6.38 29.42
N LEU A 175 -12.32 -5.79 30.62
CA LEU A 175 -11.25 -5.07 31.32
C LEU A 175 -10.06 -6.00 31.56
N TRP A 176 -10.32 -7.23 31.98
CA TRP A 176 -9.29 -8.23 32.24
C TRP A 176 -8.50 -8.57 30.97
N ARG A 177 -9.18 -8.78 29.83
CA ARG A 177 -8.51 -8.98 28.54
C ARG A 177 -7.68 -7.78 28.13
N GLU A 178 -8.18 -6.55 28.31
CA GLU A 178 -7.40 -5.36 28.00
C GLU A 178 -6.18 -5.18 28.93
N LEU A 179 -6.30 -5.52 30.21
CA LEU A 179 -5.18 -5.54 31.16
C LEU A 179 -4.13 -6.59 30.76
N GLN A 180 -4.57 -7.77 30.33
CA GLN A 180 -3.68 -8.83 29.84
C GLN A 180 -2.94 -8.39 28.57
N HIS A 181 -3.65 -7.81 27.61
CA HIS A 181 -3.03 -7.26 26.40
C HIS A 181 -2.07 -6.11 26.70
N HIS A 182 -2.34 -5.31 27.74
CA HIS A 182 -1.40 -4.29 28.17
C HIS A 182 -0.10 -4.91 28.74
N LYS A 183 -0.21 -5.97 29.56
CA LYS A 183 0.94 -6.76 30.03
C LYS A 183 1.74 -7.31 28.84
N GLU A 184 1.07 -7.95 27.89
CA GLU A 184 1.69 -8.50 26.68
C GLU A 184 2.44 -7.41 25.89
N LYS A 185 1.83 -6.24 25.68
CA LYS A 185 2.48 -5.10 25.00
C LYS A 185 3.72 -4.58 25.75
N VAL A 186 3.68 -4.53 27.07
CA VAL A 186 4.84 -4.13 27.88
C VAL A 186 5.97 -5.16 27.76
N GLN A 187 5.63 -6.46 27.79
CA GLN A 187 6.60 -7.53 27.59
C GLN A 187 7.21 -7.50 26.18
N GLU A 188 6.40 -7.32 25.13
CA GLU A 188 6.87 -7.14 23.75
C GLU A 188 7.82 -5.93 23.64
N TYR A 189 7.48 -4.81 24.27
CA TYR A 189 8.34 -3.64 24.34
C TYR A 189 9.68 -3.94 25.01
N ASN A 190 9.68 -4.66 26.14
CA ASN A 190 10.91 -5.04 26.84
C ASN A 190 11.79 -5.97 25.99
N VAL A 191 11.20 -6.94 25.28
CA VAL A 191 11.94 -7.82 24.37
C VAL A 191 12.55 -7.04 23.21
N LEU A 192 11.80 -6.10 22.62
CA LEU A 192 12.32 -5.23 21.56
C LEU A 192 13.46 -4.33 22.06
N LEU A 193 13.31 -3.80 23.27
CA LEU A 193 14.34 -3.00 23.94
C LEU A 193 15.60 -3.83 24.21
N GLU A 194 15.47 -5.06 24.70
CA GLU A 194 16.59 -6.00 24.86
C GLU A 194 17.25 -6.34 23.53
N THR A 195 16.47 -6.55 22.47
CA THR A 195 17.00 -6.87 21.15
C THR A 195 17.77 -5.69 20.57
N LEU A 196 17.24 -4.48 20.69
CA LEU A 196 17.90 -3.25 20.23
C LEU A 196 19.16 -2.94 21.05
N SER A 197 19.13 -3.10 22.37
CA SER A 197 20.31 -2.91 23.22
C SER A 197 21.42 -3.95 22.95
N ARG A 198 21.08 -5.23 22.75
CA ARG A 198 22.05 -6.25 22.30
C ARG A 198 22.64 -5.90 20.93
N THR A 199 21.82 -5.39 20.02
CA THR A 199 22.27 -4.97 18.69
C THR A 199 23.22 -3.77 18.80
N GLU A 200 22.90 -2.81 19.67
CA GLU A 200 23.73 -1.62 19.95
C GLU A 200 25.07 -2.00 20.61
N GLU A 201 25.08 -2.93 21.57
CA GLU A 201 26.29 -3.47 22.22
C GLU A 201 27.19 -4.25 21.22
N ILE A 202 26.59 -5.00 20.30
CA ILE A 202 27.32 -5.65 19.19
C ILE A 202 27.93 -4.60 18.27
N HIS A 203 27.30 -3.43 18.12
CA HIS A 203 27.76 -2.36 17.24
C HIS A 203 28.83 -1.44 17.87
N GLU A 204 28.85 -1.25 19.19
CA GLU A 204 29.94 -0.52 19.87
C GLU A 204 31.32 -1.17 19.64
N ASN A 205 31.37 -2.49 19.47
CA ASN A 205 32.61 -3.24 19.35
C ASN A 205 33.07 -3.47 17.89
N VAL A 206 32.35 -3.00 16.88
CA VAL A 206 32.66 -3.24 15.45
C VAL A 206 33.02 -1.94 14.72
N ILE A 207 34.29 -1.75 14.40
CA ILE A 207 34.75 -0.67 13.52
C ILE A 207 34.34 -0.99 12.08
N SER A 208 33.20 -0.47 11.62
CA SER A 208 32.75 -0.54 10.23
C SER A 208 33.18 0.69 9.40
N PRO A 209 33.26 0.58 8.06
CA PRO A 209 33.50 1.72 7.17
C PRO A 209 32.44 2.83 7.36
N VAL A 210 32.84 4.09 7.27
CA VAL A 210 32.04 5.29 7.62
C VAL A 210 30.63 5.31 7.01
N ASP A 211 30.47 4.88 5.75
CA ASP A 211 29.17 4.86 5.06
C ASP A 211 28.22 3.77 5.57
N VAL A 212 28.78 2.63 5.98
CA VAL A 212 28.02 1.51 6.58
C VAL A 212 27.64 1.85 8.01
N SER A 213 28.49 2.59 8.73
CA SER A 213 28.21 3.07 10.08
C SER A 213 27.03 4.05 10.10
N ARG A 214 26.96 4.99 9.15
CA ARG A 214 25.83 5.94 9.05
C ARG A 214 24.49 5.27 8.73
N ALA A 215 24.45 4.37 7.75
CA ALA A 215 23.22 3.65 7.41
C ALA A 215 22.73 2.74 8.56
N LYS A 216 23.65 2.20 9.37
CA LYS A 216 23.33 1.42 10.56
C LYS A 216 22.86 2.30 11.72
N GLU A 217 23.48 3.48 11.90
CA GLU A 217 23.07 4.48 12.89
C GLU A 217 21.65 5.01 12.60
N ASP A 218 21.32 5.28 11.33
CA ASP A 218 19.97 5.65 10.91
C ASP A 218 18.94 4.54 11.21
N ALA A 219 19.33 3.27 11.05
CA ALA A 219 18.48 2.12 11.38
C ALA A 219 18.27 1.97 12.90
N LEU A 220 19.32 2.20 13.71
CA LEU A 220 19.21 2.25 15.16
C LEU A 220 18.33 3.41 15.63
N GLN A 221 18.51 4.61 15.05
CA GLN A 221 17.68 5.77 15.36
C GLN A 221 16.21 5.55 15.00
N ALA A 222 15.94 4.90 13.86
CA ALA A 222 14.59 4.48 13.49
C ALA A 222 13.99 3.47 14.48
N GLY A 223 14.78 2.48 14.93
CA GLY A 223 14.37 1.53 15.97
C GLY A 223 14.09 2.20 17.32
N HIS A 224 14.91 3.17 17.72
CA HIS A 224 14.71 3.99 18.91
C HIS A 224 13.47 4.88 18.81
N ALA A 225 13.17 5.43 17.62
CA ALA A 225 11.93 6.18 17.38
C ALA A 225 10.70 5.27 17.51
N GLU A 226 10.75 4.06 16.95
CA GLU A 226 9.68 3.07 17.05
C GLU A 226 9.44 2.62 18.50
N LEU A 227 10.51 2.41 19.29
CA LEU A 227 10.41 2.12 20.72
C LEU A 227 9.75 3.27 21.48
N LYS A 228 10.11 4.53 21.19
CA LYS A 228 9.51 5.70 21.84
C LYS A 228 8.02 5.82 21.53
N ASP A 229 7.63 5.56 20.29
CA ASP A 229 6.21 5.54 19.90
C ASP A 229 5.46 4.41 20.61
N LYS A 230 6.01 3.18 20.66
CA LYS A 230 5.44 2.06 21.42
C LYS A 230 5.29 2.38 22.90
N LEU A 231 6.28 3.02 23.52
CA LEU A 231 6.21 3.46 24.92
C LEU A 231 5.11 4.50 25.15
N ARG A 232 4.95 5.46 24.22
CA ARG A 232 3.86 6.44 24.27
C ARG A 232 2.51 5.75 24.19
N ASP A 233 2.35 4.79 23.29
CA ASP A 233 1.10 4.04 23.09
C ASP A 233 0.76 3.17 24.30
N ILE A 234 1.76 2.51 24.90
CA ILE A 234 1.61 1.77 26.17
C ILE A 234 1.15 2.73 27.27
N SER A 235 1.82 3.87 27.44
CA SER A 235 1.48 4.85 28.49
C SER A 235 0.05 5.38 28.33
N GLN A 236 -0.34 5.75 27.11
CA GLN A 236 -1.71 6.17 26.80
C GLN A 236 -2.73 5.06 27.04
N GLY A 237 -2.39 3.82 26.71
CA GLY A 237 -3.20 2.63 26.98
C GLY A 237 -3.42 2.42 28.48
N PHE A 238 -2.38 2.57 29.29
CA PHE A 238 -2.49 2.49 30.75
C PHE A 238 -3.36 3.61 31.33
N ASP A 239 -3.19 4.85 30.87
CA ASP A 239 -4.01 5.98 31.32
C ASP A 239 -5.47 5.83 30.91
N ARG A 240 -5.74 5.24 29.74
CA ARG A 240 -7.10 4.84 29.35
C ARG A 240 -7.65 3.77 30.28
N LEU A 241 -6.91 2.70 30.54
CA LEU A 241 -7.32 1.62 31.46
C LEU A 241 -7.58 2.14 32.87
N ARG A 242 -6.76 3.07 33.36
CA ARG A 242 -6.95 3.74 34.64
C ARG A 242 -8.24 4.55 34.67
N ARG A 243 -8.56 5.30 33.60
CA ARG A 243 -9.82 6.04 33.48
C ARG A 243 -11.02 5.09 33.46
N VAL A 244 -10.98 4.06 32.61
CA VAL A 244 -12.06 3.06 32.49
C VAL A 244 -12.28 2.34 33.82
N SER A 245 -11.22 1.92 34.52
CA SER A 245 -11.29 1.28 35.84
C SER A 245 -11.95 2.16 36.92
N LEU A 246 -11.74 3.48 36.86
CA LEU A 246 -12.32 4.44 37.82
C LEU A 246 -13.75 4.85 37.46
N GLN A 247 -14.04 5.03 36.17
CA GLN A 247 -15.27 5.60 35.66
C GLN A 247 -16.33 4.52 35.33
N GLY A 248 -15.91 3.25 35.20
CA GLY A 248 -16.76 2.17 34.67
C GLY A 248 -16.64 2.08 33.15
N TYR A 249 -17.02 0.95 32.56
CA TYR A 249 -17.57 0.96 31.20
C TYR A 249 -18.97 1.57 31.31
N GLY A 250 -19.03 2.86 31.62
CA GLY A 250 -20.28 3.55 31.87
C GLY A 250 -21.09 3.64 30.58
N ASP A 251 -21.89 2.62 30.31
CA ASP A 251 -22.95 2.60 29.29
C ASP A 251 -24.09 3.60 29.61
N GLN A 252 -23.91 4.43 30.63
CA GLN A 252 -24.86 5.48 31.01
C GLN A 252 -24.95 6.60 29.96
N ALA A 253 -24.02 6.66 29.01
CA ALA A 253 -23.99 7.67 27.97
C ALA A 253 -23.96 7.10 26.54
N GLY A 254 -23.21 6.02 26.28
CA GLY A 254 -23.00 5.54 24.90
C GLY A 254 -22.33 6.58 23.99
N PHE A 255 -21.73 7.62 24.57
CA PHE A 255 -21.02 8.70 23.89
C PHE A 255 -19.50 8.49 24.04
N GLU A 256 -18.75 8.54 22.95
CA GLU A 256 -17.29 8.48 22.89
C GLU A 256 -16.64 9.88 23.07
N GLU A 257 -17.33 10.96 22.68
CA GLU A 257 -16.77 12.31 22.73
C GLU A 257 -16.86 12.93 24.15
N PRO A 258 -15.73 13.35 24.77
CA PRO A 258 -15.71 13.90 26.13
C PRO A 258 -16.62 15.12 26.34
N ARG A 259 -16.74 15.98 25.31
CA ARG A 259 -17.60 17.17 25.38
C ARG A 259 -19.09 16.84 25.40
N VAL A 260 -19.48 15.73 24.77
CA VAL A 260 -20.87 15.25 24.76
C VAL A 260 -21.20 14.60 26.10
N LEU A 261 -20.24 13.87 26.68
CA LEU A 261 -20.33 13.35 28.05
C LEU A 261 -20.53 14.46 29.08
N ASP A 262 -19.72 15.52 29.03
CA ASP A 262 -19.86 16.66 29.96
C ASP A 262 -21.25 17.32 29.83
N LEU A 263 -21.78 17.46 28.60
CA LEU A 263 -23.12 17.98 28.38
C LEU A 263 -24.21 17.06 28.93
N TRP A 264 -24.03 15.75 28.79
CA TRP A 264 -24.95 14.76 29.33
C TRP A 264 -24.96 14.77 30.86
N ASP A 265 -23.79 14.83 31.50
CA ASP A 265 -23.66 14.93 32.96
C ASP A 265 -24.27 16.24 33.50
N MET A 266 -24.06 17.35 32.78
CA MET A 266 -24.70 18.63 33.10
C MET A 266 -26.23 18.58 32.91
N ALA A 267 -26.72 17.83 31.92
CA ALA A 267 -28.14 17.65 31.68
C ALA A 267 -28.80 16.73 32.73
N GLN A 268 -28.15 15.62 33.11
CA GLN A 268 -28.65 14.74 34.18
C GLN A 268 -28.75 15.46 35.53
N SER A 269 -27.83 16.39 35.79
CA SER A 269 -27.86 17.25 36.98
C SER A 269 -28.72 18.51 36.82
N ALA A 270 -29.40 18.68 35.69
CA ALA A 270 -30.35 19.76 35.47
C ALA A 270 -31.79 19.26 35.70
N ASN A 271 -32.71 20.20 35.95
CA ASN A 271 -34.11 19.91 36.25
C ASN A 271 -34.93 19.56 34.98
N PHE A 272 -34.48 18.58 34.19
CA PHE A 272 -35.24 18.08 33.03
C PHE A 272 -36.25 17.02 33.46
N THR A 273 -37.41 17.01 32.77
CA THR A 273 -38.31 15.87 32.85
C THR A 273 -37.72 14.66 32.11
N GLU A 274 -38.12 13.44 32.46
CA GLU A 274 -37.60 12.21 31.83
C GLU A 274 -37.80 12.21 30.29
N LYS A 275 -38.91 12.79 29.82
CA LYS A 275 -39.19 12.95 28.37
C LYS A 275 -38.25 13.94 27.70
N GLU A 276 -37.94 15.05 28.36
CA GLU A 276 -36.99 16.04 27.84
C GLU A 276 -35.56 15.51 27.87
N LEU A 277 -35.22 14.72 28.88
CA LEU A 277 -33.92 14.08 29.02
C LEU A 277 -33.69 13.04 27.91
N GLU A 278 -34.69 12.23 27.55
CA GLU A 278 -34.56 11.29 26.43
C GLU A 278 -34.50 12.03 25.08
N ALA A 279 -35.30 13.09 24.88
CA ALA A 279 -35.18 13.92 23.69
C ALA A 279 -33.80 14.60 23.58
N PHE A 280 -33.24 15.05 24.71
CA PHE A 280 -31.89 15.61 24.79
C PHE A 280 -30.83 14.54 24.50
N ARG A 281 -31.03 13.30 24.95
CA ARG A 281 -30.15 12.16 24.66
C ARG A 281 -30.08 11.87 23.17
N GLU A 282 -31.22 11.84 22.47
CA GLU A 282 -31.27 11.66 21.02
C GLU A 282 -30.58 12.82 20.29
N GLU A 283 -30.79 14.07 20.76
CA GLU A 283 -30.12 15.25 20.21
C GLU A 283 -28.58 15.18 20.38
N LEU A 284 -28.11 14.72 21.54
CA LEU A 284 -26.70 14.47 21.79
C LEU A 284 -26.12 13.37 20.89
N LYS A 285 -26.87 12.28 20.62
CA LYS A 285 -26.43 11.24 19.67
C LYS A 285 -26.26 11.79 18.26
N HIS A 286 -27.19 12.63 17.82
CA HIS A 286 -27.05 13.32 16.52
C HIS A 286 -25.90 14.32 16.51
N PHE A 287 -25.64 14.99 17.64
CA PHE A 287 -24.51 15.90 17.78
C PHE A 287 -23.17 15.16 17.74
N GLU A 288 -23.06 14.02 18.41
CA GLU A 288 -21.89 13.14 18.33
C GLU A 288 -21.63 12.67 16.91
N ALA A 289 -22.64 12.17 16.19
CA ALA A 289 -22.48 11.78 14.79
C ALA A 289 -22.03 12.95 13.88
N LYS A 290 -22.37 14.20 14.22
CA LYS A 290 -21.83 15.39 13.53
C LYS A 290 -20.37 15.65 13.89
N ILE A 291 -19.98 15.47 15.15
CA ILE A 291 -18.59 15.59 15.61
C ILE A 291 -17.71 14.51 14.98
N GLU A 292 -18.16 13.26 14.94
CA GLU A 292 -17.46 12.16 14.27
C GLU A 292 -17.24 12.45 12.79
N LYS A 293 -18.27 12.94 12.07
CA LYS A 293 -18.13 13.37 10.67
C LYS A 293 -17.09 14.47 10.54
N HIS A 294 -17.13 15.48 11.41
CA HIS A 294 -16.12 16.55 11.40
C HIS A 294 -14.70 16.01 11.64
N ASN A 295 -14.51 15.13 12.63
CA ASN A 295 -13.24 14.48 12.93
C ASN A 295 -12.76 13.62 11.75
N HIS A 296 -13.66 12.91 11.07
CA HIS A 296 -13.34 12.16 9.86
C HIS A 296 -12.84 13.08 8.73
N TYR A 297 -13.55 14.18 8.47
CA TYR A 297 -13.13 15.15 7.45
C TYR A 297 -11.81 15.85 7.82
N GLN A 298 -11.56 16.14 9.10
CA GLN A 298 -10.27 16.66 9.56
C GLN A 298 -9.13 15.67 9.28
N LYS A 299 -9.31 14.37 9.60
CA LYS A 299 -8.32 13.33 9.28
C LYS A 299 -8.09 13.20 7.77
N GLN A 300 -9.16 13.23 6.97
CA GLN A 300 -9.04 13.22 5.50
C GLN A 300 -8.30 14.46 4.97
N LEU A 301 -8.55 15.63 5.55
CA LEU A 301 -7.87 16.87 5.20
C LEU A 301 -6.37 16.78 5.51
N GLU A 302 -5.99 16.23 6.67
CA GLU A 302 -4.59 16.03 7.06
C GLU A 302 -3.87 15.06 6.11
N ILE A 303 -4.50 13.93 5.77
CA ILE A 303 -3.95 12.99 4.78
C ILE A 303 -3.82 13.66 3.41
N SER A 304 -4.82 14.44 2.99
CA SER A 304 -4.79 15.19 1.74
C SER A 304 -3.67 16.24 1.75
N HIS A 305 -3.41 16.89 2.88
CA HIS A 305 -2.31 17.85 3.05
C HIS A 305 -0.94 17.17 2.92
N GLN A 306 -0.75 16.03 3.58
CA GLN A 306 0.48 15.25 3.48
C GLN A 306 0.71 14.78 2.04
N LYS A 307 -0.34 14.32 1.35
CA LYS A 307 -0.28 13.96 -0.07
C LYS A 307 0.06 15.15 -0.96
N LEU A 308 -0.53 16.32 -0.71
CA LEU A 308 -0.22 17.53 -1.46
C LEU A 308 1.25 17.91 -1.31
N LYS A 309 1.78 17.97 -0.08
CA LYS A 309 3.20 18.24 0.18
C LYS A 309 4.13 17.24 -0.51
N HIS A 310 3.76 15.96 -0.50
CA HIS A 310 4.52 14.92 -1.19
C HIS A 310 4.52 15.20 -2.70
N VAL A 311 3.35 15.36 -3.32
CA VAL A 311 3.21 15.60 -4.78
C VAL A 311 3.88 16.91 -5.23
N GLU A 312 3.84 17.97 -4.41
CA GLU A 312 4.58 19.22 -4.65
C GLU A 312 6.09 18.98 -4.72
N SER A 313 6.62 18.01 -3.97
CA SER A 313 8.04 17.62 -4.04
C SER A 313 8.43 16.88 -5.33
N PHE A 314 7.49 16.25 -6.05
CA PHE A 314 7.75 15.56 -7.32
C PHE A 314 7.56 16.45 -8.55
N GLY A 315 6.97 17.65 -8.39
CA GLY A 315 6.88 18.66 -9.45
C GLY A 315 5.84 18.40 -10.56
N ASP A 316 4.90 17.47 -10.36
CA ASP A 316 3.81 17.20 -11.31
C ASP A 316 2.65 18.21 -11.17
N GLN A 317 2.68 19.24 -12.00
CA GLN A 317 1.77 20.40 -11.92
C GLN A 317 0.27 20.04 -12.07
N GLU A 318 -0.06 19.01 -12.86
CA GLU A 318 -1.45 18.60 -13.06
C GLU A 318 -1.97 17.82 -11.83
N HIS A 319 -1.11 17.03 -11.20
CA HIS A 319 -1.45 16.32 -9.97
C HIS A 319 -1.46 17.25 -8.75
N VAL A 320 -0.59 18.26 -8.70
CA VAL A 320 -0.62 19.31 -7.67
C VAL A 320 -1.93 20.09 -7.73
N SER A 321 -2.34 20.57 -8.91
CA SER A 321 -3.56 21.38 -9.05
C SER A 321 -4.83 20.60 -8.66
N ARG A 322 -4.99 19.35 -9.12
CA ARG A 322 -6.13 18.50 -8.72
C ARG A 322 -6.16 18.19 -7.22
N ASN A 323 -5.01 17.93 -6.60
CA ASN A 323 -4.95 17.68 -5.15
C ASN A 323 -5.19 18.95 -4.33
N LYS A 324 -4.73 20.11 -4.81
CA LYS A 324 -4.97 21.41 -4.18
C LYS A 324 -6.46 21.78 -4.19
N GLU A 325 -7.16 21.53 -5.28
CA GLU A 325 -8.61 21.72 -5.37
C GLU A 325 -9.37 20.79 -4.40
N ARG A 326 -8.98 19.51 -4.35
CA ARG A 326 -9.55 18.55 -3.39
C ARG A 326 -9.29 18.97 -1.94
N TYR A 327 -8.08 19.43 -1.64
CA TYR A 327 -7.71 19.94 -0.33
C TYR A 327 -8.57 21.16 0.04
N ALA A 328 -8.72 22.13 -0.87
CA ALA A 328 -9.55 23.32 -0.63
C ALA A 328 -11.02 22.96 -0.38
N MET A 329 -11.59 22.04 -1.15
CA MET A 329 -12.97 21.55 -0.91
C MET A 329 -13.11 20.83 0.43
N LEU A 330 -12.13 20.00 0.83
CA LEU A 330 -12.13 19.34 2.13
C LEU A 330 -11.96 20.35 3.27
N GLU A 331 -11.12 21.37 3.08
CA GLU A 331 -10.87 22.42 4.06
C GLU A 331 -12.14 23.24 4.32
N GLU A 332 -12.82 23.65 3.26
CA GLU A 332 -14.09 24.40 3.35
C GLU A 332 -15.16 23.58 4.07
N LYS A 333 -15.36 22.31 3.67
CA LYS A 333 -16.32 21.41 4.34
C LYS A 333 -15.98 21.18 5.80
N THR A 334 -14.69 21.05 6.12
CA THR A 334 -14.22 20.86 7.49
C THR A 334 -14.50 22.10 8.33
N LYS A 335 -14.21 23.31 7.81
CA LYS A 335 -14.51 24.57 8.49
C LYS A 335 -16.01 24.78 8.69
N GLU A 336 -16.83 24.47 7.68
CA GLU A 336 -18.28 24.58 7.76
C GLU A 336 -18.86 23.62 8.81
N LEU A 337 -18.43 22.35 8.82
CA LEU A 337 -18.82 21.38 9.84
C LEU A 337 -18.34 21.80 11.23
N GLY A 338 -17.12 22.29 11.36
CA GLY A 338 -16.57 22.79 12.62
C GLY A 338 -17.39 23.97 13.17
N TYR A 339 -17.83 24.88 12.31
CA TYR A 339 -18.74 25.96 12.69
C TYR A 339 -20.10 25.44 13.15
N LYS A 340 -20.69 24.48 12.42
CA LYS A 340 -21.96 23.83 12.82
C LYS A 340 -21.82 23.10 14.16
N VAL A 341 -20.73 22.38 14.39
CA VAL A 341 -20.44 21.70 15.66
C VAL A 341 -20.34 22.72 16.80
N LYS A 342 -19.57 23.81 16.61
CA LYS A 342 -19.46 24.87 17.62
C LYS A 342 -20.79 25.53 17.93
N LYS A 343 -21.62 25.81 16.91
CA LYS A 343 -22.94 26.41 17.08
C LYS A 343 -23.89 25.49 17.86
N HIS A 344 -23.96 24.20 17.50
CA HIS A 344 -24.77 23.24 18.25
C HIS A 344 -24.27 23.07 19.68
N LEU A 345 -22.95 23.02 19.90
CA LEU A 345 -22.37 22.95 21.25
C LEU A 345 -22.82 24.14 22.12
N GLN A 346 -22.76 25.35 21.56
CA GLN A 346 -23.19 26.55 22.26
C GLN A 346 -24.71 26.54 22.53
N ASP A 347 -25.51 26.09 21.57
CA ASP A 347 -26.97 25.99 21.74
C ASP A 347 -27.33 24.98 22.85
N LEU A 348 -26.78 23.76 22.79
CA LEU A 348 -26.97 22.71 23.81
C LEU A 348 -26.53 23.19 25.19
N SER A 349 -25.35 23.80 25.30
CA SER A 349 -24.84 24.37 26.56
C SER A 349 -25.76 25.48 27.10
N SER A 350 -26.28 26.36 26.22
CA SER A 350 -27.21 27.41 26.61
C SER A 350 -28.57 26.86 27.07
N ARG A 351 -29.03 25.76 26.49
CA ARG A 351 -30.31 25.10 26.83
C ARG A 351 -30.20 24.41 28.20
N ILE A 352 -29.09 23.70 28.45
CA ILE A 352 -28.82 23.11 29.77
C ILE A 352 -28.68 24.19 30.84
N SER A 353 -27.97 25.28 30.54
CA SER A 353 -27.80 26.40 31.49
C SER A 353 -29.15 27.03 31.83
N ARG A 354 -30.02 27.25 30.85
CA ARG A 354 -31.39 27.76 31.08
C ARG A 354 -32.24 26.78 31.90
N ALA A 355 -32.17 25.48 31.60
CA ALA A 355 -32.91 24.47 32.35
C ALA A 355 -32.50 24.40 33.83
N ARG A 356 -31.22 24.68 34.13
CA ARG A 356 -30.72 24.84 35.52
C ARG A 356 -31.19 26.12 36.21
N HIS A 357 -31.40 27.20 35.46
CA HIS A 357 -31.74 28.53 36.00
C HIS A 357 -33.23 28.89 35.92
N ASN A 358 -34.09 27.99 35.42
CA ASN A 358 -35.55 28.20 35.37
C ASN A 358 -36.24 28.17 36.76
N GLU A 359 -35.46 28.16 37.85
CA GLU A 359 -35.94 28.53 39.18
C GLU A 359 -35.54 29.98 39.50
N LEU A 360 -36.29 30.94 38.98
CA LEU A 360 -36.55 32.24 39.61
C LEU A 360 -38.00 32.66 39.34
#